data_AF-B4QYA6-F1
#
_entry.id   AF-B4QYA6-F1
#
_cell.length_a   1.000
_cell.length_b   1.000
_cell.length_c   1.000
_cell.angle_alpha   90.00
_cell.angle_beta   90.00
_cell.angle_gamma   90.00
#
_symmetry.space_group_name_H-M   'P 1'
#
loop_
_entity.id
_entity.type
_entity.pdbx_description
1 polymer ?
#
loop_
_entity_poly.entity_id
_entity_poly.type
_entity_poly.pdbx_seq_one_letter_code
_entity_poly.pdbx_strand_id
1 'polypeptide(L)'
;MSNFSACAVCGDQSSGKHYGVSCCDGCSCFFKRSVRRGSSYACIALAGNCVVDKARRNWCPSCRFQRCLAVGMNAAAVQEERGPRNQQVALYRSGRRHAAPSQAAPSPTPHSQALHFQILAQILVTCLRQAKANEQFALLDRCQQDAILQVVWSEIFVLRASHWSLDISAMIDGCGDEQLKRLICEAHQLRADVLELNFLESLILCRKELAISAEYAVILGSHSNAALISLARYTLQQSNYLRFGQLLLGLRQLCLRRFDCALSCMFRSVVRDILKTL
;
A
#
# COMPACT_ATOMS: atom_id res chain seq x y z
N MET A 1 41.97 -19.62 -2.06
CA MET A 1 40.50 -19.70 -2.11
C MET A 1 39.96 -18.99 -0.88
N SER A 2 39.38 -17.79 -1.05
CA SER A 2 38.77 -17.06 0.07
C SER A 2 37.49 -17.76 0.49
N ASN A 3 37.47 -18.35 1.70
CA ASN A 3 36.28 -18.92 2.32
C ASN A 3 35.27 -17.81 2.64
N PHE A 4 34.47 -17.40 1.66
CA PHE A 4 33.34 -16.52 1.92
C PHE A 4 32.25 -17.30 2.64
N SER A 5 32.08 -17.04 3.94
CA SER A 5 30.97 -17.60 4.71
C SER A 5 29.60 -17.16 4.13
N ALA A 6 28.57 -17.97 4.29
CA ALA A 6 27.22 -17.60 3.88
C ALA A 6 26.60 -16.60 4.87
N CYS A 7 25.75 -15.70 4.37
CA CYS A 7 25.00 -14.76 5.19
C CYS A 7 24.01 -15.53 6.06
N ALA A 8 24.12 -15.37 7.39
CA ALA A 8 23.26 -16.08 8.35
C ALA A 8 21.76 -15.74 8.21
N VAL A 9 21.41 -14.60 7.58
CA VAL A 9 20.02 -14.16 7.41
C VAL A 9 19.37 -14.74 6.16
N CYS A 10 20.05 -14.71 5.01
CA CYS A 10 19.43 -15.00 3.70
C CYS A 10 20.23 -15.97 2.82
N GLY A 11 21.35 -16.49 3.30
CA GLY A 11 22.19 -17.45 2.56
C GLY A 11 23.04 -16.85 1.41
N ASP A 12 22.90 -15.56 1.11
CA ASP A 12 23.74 -14.87 0.11
C ASP A 12 25.22 -14.81 0.54
N GLN A 13 26.12 -14.47 -0.38
CA GLN A 13 27.55 -14.35 -0.08
C GLN A 13 27.78 -13.27 0.99
N SER A 14 28.45 -13.64 2.08
CA SER A 14 28.76 -12.68 3.15
C SER A 14 29.87 -11.72 2.73
N SER A 15 29.67 -10.45 3.07
CA SER A 15 30.68 -9.38 2.99
C SER A 15 31.58 -9.31 4.23
N GLY A 16 31.29 -10.11 5.27
CA GLY A 16 31.98 -10.08 6.56
C GLY A 16 31.02 -9.97 7.75
N LYS A 17 31.56 -9.66 8.93
CA LYS A 17 30.76 -9.44 10.14
C LYS A 17 30.20 -8.02 10.18
N HIS A 18 28.88 -7.90 10.25
CA HIS A 18 28.19 -6.63 10.50
C HIS A 18 27.23 -6.80 11.66
N TYR A 19 27.24 -5.85 12.60
CA TYR A 19 26.40 -5.88 13.81
C TYR A 19 26.56 -7.19 14.61
N GLY A 20 27.76 -7.79 14.61
CA GLY A 20 28.09 -9.02 15.34
C GLY A 20 27.89 -10.32 14.56
N VAL A 21 27.25 -10.30 13.38
CA VAL A 21 26.89 -11.52 12.62
C VAL A 21 27.48 -11.49 11.21
N SER A 22 27.89 -12.65 10.68
CA SER A 22 28.30 -12.77 9.28
C SER A 22 27.11 -12.55 8.35
N CYS A 23 27.12 -11.47 7.57
CA CYS A 23 26.02 -11.15 6.66
C CYS A 23 26.46 -10.44 5.39
N CYS A 24 25.58 -10.46 4.38
CA CYS A 24 25.75 -9.70 3.14
C CYS A 24 25.40 -8.21 3.37
N ASP A 25 25.92 -7.34 2.50
CA ASP A 25 25.65 -5.90 2.53
C ASP A 25 24.16 -5.57 2.52
N GLY A 26 23.36 -6.36 1.79
CA GLY A 26 21.91 -6.17 1.72
C GLY A 26 21.22 -6.34 3.07
N CYS A 27 21.61 -7.33 3.87
CA CYS A 27 21.04 -7.54 5.21
C CYS A 27 21.63 -6.58 6.25
N SER A 28 22.91 -6.21 6.11
CA SER A 28 23.55 -5.17 6.93
C SER A 28 22.82 -3.82 6.78
N CYS A 29 22.67 -3.34 5.54
CA CYS A 29 21.98 -2.07 5.25
C CYS A 29 20.49 -2.11 5.60
N PHE A 30 19.82 -3.26 5.44
CA PHE A 30 18.44 -3.43 5.87
C PHE A 30 18.34 -3.28 7.39
N PHE A 31 19.11 -4.05 8.16
CA PHE A 31 19.11 -4.00 9.63
C PHE A 31 19.40 -2.60 10.16
N LYS A 32 20.42 -1.91 9.64
CA LYS A 32 20.75 -0.52 9.99
C LYS A 32 19.55 0.42 9.83
N ARG A 33 18.85 0.34 8.69
CA ARG A 33 17.70 1.21 8.39
C ARG A 33 16.50 0.88 9.29
N SER A 34 16.24 -0.40 9.51
CA SER A 34 15.15 -0.86 10.37
C SER A 34 15.32 -0.41 11.82
N VAL A 35 16.54 -0.51 12.37
CA VAL A 35 16.87 -0.05 13.73
C VAL A 35 16.79 1.49 13.82
N ARG A 36 17.42 2.22 12.91
CA ARG A 36 17.41 3.70 12.92
C ARG A 36 16.00 4.30 12.85
N ARG A 37 15.11 3.66 12.09
CA ARG A 37 13.74 4.14 11.90
C ARG A 37 12.77 3.61 12.96
N GLY A 38 13.23 2.79 13.91
CA GLY A 38 12.34 2.08 14.84
C GLY A 38 11.25 1.28 14.12
N SER A 39 11.59 0.64 13.01
CA SER A 39 10.59 0.04 12.11
C SER A 39 9.85 -1.12 12.76
N SER A 40 8.52 -1.01 12.86
CA SER A 40 7.61 -2.11 13.15
C SER A 40 7.02 -2.62 11.84
N TYR A 41 7.29 -3.87 11.50
CA TYR A 41 6.82 -4.50 10.26
C TYR A 41 5.80 -5.59 10.56
N ALA A 42 4.68 -5.61 9.84
CA ALA A 42 3.73 -6.73 9.84
C ALA A 42 4.12 -7.80 8.80
N CYS A 43 3.90 -9.08 9.13
CA CYS A 43 4.14 -10.16 8.18
C CYS A 43 3.10 -10.15 7.07
N ILE A 44 3.55 -10.24 5.81
CA ILE A 44 2.65 -10.23 4.64
C ILE A 44 1.74 -11.46 4.63
N ALA A 45 2.23 -12.62 5.07
CA ALA A 45 1.46 -13.85 5.15
C ALA A 45 0.72 -14.02 6.50
N LEU A 46 0.82 -13.05 7.41
CA LEU A 46 0.36 -13.08 8.82
C LEU A 46 0.98 -14.18 9.71
N ALA A 47 1.37 -15.34 9.17
CA ALA A 47 1.90 -16.48 9.91
C ALA A 47 3.32 -16.27 10.49
N GLY A 48 4.01 -15.19 10.12
CA GLY A 48 5.33 -14.86 10.68
C GLY A 48 6.49 -15.78 10.23
N ASN A 49 6.27 -16.68 9.28
CA ASN A 49 7.22 -17.73 8.88
C ASN A 49 7.65 -17.68 7.40
N CYS A 50 7.60 -16.50 6.77
CA CYS A 50 8.01 -16.36 5.37
C CYS A 50 9.48 -16.75 5.15
N VAL A 51 9.77 -17.43 4.05
CA VAL A 51 11.13 -17.85 3.69
C VAL A 51 12.00 -16.63 3.37
N VAL A 52 13.17 -16.54 4.02
CA VAL A 52 14.15 -15.46 3.82
C VAL A 52 15.39 -16.05 3.15
N ASP A 53 15.45 -15.97 1.81
CA ASP A 53 16.60 -16.36 0.99
C ASP A 53 17.05 -15.19 0.10
N LYS A 54 18.13 -15.36 -0.68
CA LYS A 54 18.67 -14.29 -1.56
C LYS A 54 17.61 -13.69 -2.49
N ALA A 55 16.72 -14.52 -3.06
CA ALA A 55 15.74 -14.09 -4.05
C ALA A 55 14.52 -13.41 -3.39
N ARG A 56 14.11 -13.87 -2.22
CA ARG A 56 12.84 -13.50 -1.57
C ARG A 56 13.00 -12.70 -0.28
N ARG A 57 14.22 -12.39 0.16
CA ARG A 57 14.48 -11.59 1.38
C ARG A 57 13.79 -10.22 1.38
N ASN A 58 13.45 -9.66 0.23
CA ASN A 58 12.74 -8.37 0.15
C ASN A 58 11.20 -8.52 0.18
N TRP A 59 10.68 -9.74 0.04
CA TRP A 59 9.24 -9.99 -0.01
C TRP A 59 8.61 -9.65 1.33
N CYS A 60 9.09 -10.20 2.44
CA CYS A 60 8.53 -9.93 3.77
C CYS A 60 9.55 -9.22 4.69
N PRO A 61 9.51 -7.88 4.82
CA PRO A 61 10.39 -7.13 5.71
C PRO A 61 10.27 -7.57 7.19
N SER A 62 9.08 -7.97 7.63
CA SER A 62 8.85 -8.45 8.99
C SER A 62 9.64 -9.71 9.31
N CYS A 63 9.45 -10.79 8.53
CA CYS A 63 10.19 -12.04 8.73
C CYS A 63 11.69 -11.85 8.51
N ARG A 64 12.10 -10.97 7.58
CA ARG A 64 13.52 -10.65 7.40
C ARG A 64 14.12 -9.97 8.63
N PHE A 65 13.43 -8.99 9.20
CA PHE A 65 13.91 -8.26 10.39
C PHE A 65 13.91 -9.15 11.62
N GLN A 66 12.85 -9.94 11.82
CA GLN A 66 12.81 -10.97 12.86
C GLN A 66 13.96 -11.96 12.70
N ARG A 67 14.28 -12.38 11.46
CA ARG A 67 15.43 -13.26 11.20
C ARG A 67 16.76 -12.58 11.54
N CYS A 68 16.94 -11.30 11.22
CA CYS A 68 18.13 -10.54 11.62
C CYS A 68 18.32 -10.54 13.16
N LEU A 69 17.24 -10.32 13.91
CA LEU A 69 17.27 -10.37 15.37
C LEU A 69 17.53 -11.79 15.88
N ALA A 70 16.88 -12.80 15.30
CA ALA A 70 17.02 -14.20 15.69
C ALA A 70 18.43 -14.76 15.47
N VAL A 71 19.17 -14.27 14.46
CA VAL A 71 20.59 -14.64 14.26
C VAL A 71 21.56 -13.81 15.11
N GLY A 72 21.06 -12.89 15.94
CA GLY A 72 21.85 -12.14 16.91
C GLY A 72 22.45 -10.82 16.39
N MET A 73 21.85 -10.18 15.38
CA MET A 73 22.32 -8.85 14.99
C MET A 73 22.08 -7.83 16.11
N ASN A 74 23.14 -7.12 16.52
CA ASN A 74 23.10 -6.19 17.66
C ASN A 74 22.58 -4.81 17.24
N ALA A 75 21.35 -4.47 17.64
CA ALA A 75 20.74 -3.17 17.39
C ALA A 75 21.47 -2.01 18.08
N ALA A 76 22.07 -2.24 19.25
CA ALA A 76 22.82 -1.22 19.99
C ALA A 76 24.13 -0.81 19.28
N ALA A 77 24.64 -1.63 18.35
CA ALA A 77 25.80 -1.30 17.53
C ALA A 77 25.47 -0.32 16.38
N VAL A 78 24.20 0.03 16.17
CA VAL A 78 23.77 0.98 15.14
C VAL A 78 23.92 2.41 15.67
N GLN A 79 24.96 3.11 15.20
CA GLN A 79 25.19 4.52 15.54
C GLN A 79 24.17 5.45 14.86
N GLU A 80 23.83 6.53 15.57
CA GLU A 80 22.99 7.65 15.09
C GLU A 80 23.68 8.41 13.93
N GLU A 81 22.93 9.17 13.13
CA GLU A 81 23.48 9.81 11.92
C GLU A 81 24.66 10.75 12.25
N ARG A 82 25.73 10.65 11.48
CA ARG A 82 26.79 11.67 11.50
C ARG A 82 26.26 12.87 10.73
N GLY A 83 26.13 14.01 11.40
CA GLY A 83 25.78 15.28 10.75
C GLY A 83 26.67 15.58 9.53
N PRO A 84 26.21 16.40 8.59
CA PRO A 84 26.95 16.67 7.36
C PRO A 84 28.35 17.22 7.66
N ARG A 85 29.39 16.58 7.09
CA ARG A 85 30.79 17.01 7.23
C ARG A 85 31.03 18.31 6.45
N ASN A 86 31.37 19.35 7.19
CA ASN A 86 31.94 20.66 6.82
C ASN A 86 32.36 20.89 5.35
N GLN A 87 31.98 22.07 4.83
CA GLN A 87 32.95 22.99 4.23
C GLN A 87 32.76 24.40 4.82
N GLN A 88 33.74 24.77 5.64
CA GLN A 88 34.08 26.16 5.97
C GLN A 88 34.42 26.89 4.67
N VAL A 89 33.80 28.05 4.40
CA VAL A 89 34.40 29.34 3.99
C VAL A 89 33.24 30.33 3.81
N ALA A 90 33.13 31.32 4.72
CA ALA A 90 32.69 32.70 4.47
C ALA A 90 32.40 33.42 5.80
N LEU A 91 33.45 33.61 6.60
CA LEU A 91 33.50 34.67 7.61
C LEU A 91 33.61 36.01 6.87
N TYR A 92 32.49 36.63 6.48
CA TYR A 92 32.29 38.10 6.44
C TYR A 92 30.93 38.45 5.81
N ARG A 93 29.90 38.64 6.65
CA ARG A 93 28.98 39.79 6.53
C ARG A 93 28.05 39.83 7.75
N SER A 94 28.45 40.70 8.67
CA SER A 94 27.67 41.12 9.82
C SER A 94 26.41 41.89 9.38
N GLY A 95 25.33 41.69 10.12
CA GLY A 95 24.34 42.72 10.39
C GLY A 95 23.16 42.84 9.44
N ARG A 96 22.08 42.08 9.72
CA ARG A 96 20.71 42.61 9.83
C ARG A 96 19.77 41.55 10.39
N ARG A 97 19.22 41.83 11.57
CA ARG A 97 18.10 41.09 12.18
C ARG A 97 16.86 41.36 11.32
N HIS A 98 16.38 40.34 10.62
CA HIS A 98 15.01 40.29 10.13
C HIS A 98 14.39 38.96 10.58
N ALA A 99 13.16 39.06 11.06
CA ALA A 99 12.36 37.96 11.58
C ALA A 99 12.31 36.77 10.62
N ALA A 100 12.35 35.57 11.18
CA ALA A 100 12.27 34.32 10.44
C ALA A 100 10.97 34.24 9.62
N PRO A 101 11.04 34.03 8.30
CA PRO A 101 9.90 33.51 7.56
C PRO A 101 9.78 32.02 7.91
N SER A 102 8.56 31.60 8.24
CA SER A 102 8.16 30.20 8.32
C SER A 102 8.64 29.45 7.08
N GLN A 103 9.56 28.50 7.23
CA GLN A 103 10.02 27.66 6.12
C GLN A 103 8.89 26.69 5.77
N ALA A 104 8.23 26.97 4.65
CA ALA A 104 7.41 25.99 3.94
C ALA A 104 8.25 24.73 3.66
N ALA A 105 7.61 23.58 3.79
CA ALA A 105 8.20 22.27 3.49
C ALA A 105 8.87 22.27 2.10
N PRO A 106 10.02 21.59 1.93
CA PRO A 106 10.70 21.53 0.64
C PRO A 106 9.77 20.88 -0.38
N SER A 107 9.52 21.56 -1.49
CA SER A 107 8.77 21.01 -2.62
C SER A 107 9.48 19.74 -3.13
N PRO A 108 8.72 18.66 -3.41
CA PRO A 108 9.31 17.41 -3.86
C PRO A 108 10.01 17.62 -5.20
N THR A 109 11.22 17.08 -5.33
CA THR A 109 11.95 17.10 -6.60
C THR A 109 11.18 16.28 -7.65
N PRO A 110 11.27 16.61 -8.95
CA PRO A 110 10.54 15.90 -10.02
C PRO A 110 10.76 14.39 -10.02
N HIS A 111 11.96 13.95 -9.61
CA HIS A 111 12.30 12.53 -9.48
C HIS A 111 11.56 11.82 -8.32
N SER A 112 11.31 12.52 -7.21
CA SER A 112 10.55 11.97 -6.07
C SER A 112 9.07 11.82 -6.41
N GLN A 113 8.51 12.76 -7.17
CA GLN A 113 7.11 12.69 -7.61
C GLN A 113 6.88 11.53 -8.60
N ALA A 114 7.82 11.31 -9.52
CA ALA A 114 7.78 10.17 -10.44
C ALA A 114 7.79 8.82 -9.69
N LEU A 115 8.60 8.70 -8.63
CA LEU A 115 8.64 7.49 -7.80
C LEU A 115 7.34 7.28 -7.02
N HIS A 116 6.76 8.35 -6.46
CA HIS A 116 5.48 8.27 -5.75
C HIS A 116 4.36 7.79 -6.68
N PHE A 117 4.30 8.34 -7.89
CA PHE A 117 3.36 7.92 -8.92
C PHE A 117 3.52 6.44 -9.28
N GLN A 118 4.77 5.98 -9.49
CA GLN A 118 5.04 4.58 -9.83
C GLN A 118 4.54 3.61 -8.75
N ILE A 119 4.73 3.96 -7.48
CA ILE A 119 4.27 3.12 -6.36
C ILE A 119 2.74 3.14 -6.28
N LEU A 120 2.09 4.30 -6.42
CA LEU A 120 0.63 4.39 -6.44
C LEU A 120 0.03 3.59 -7.63
N ALA A 121 0.66 3.64 -8.80
CA ALA A 121 0.28 2.81 -9.94
C ALA A 121 0.44 1.31 -9.64
N GLN A 122 1.51 0.90 -8.95
CA GLN A 122 1.70 -0.49 -8.54
C GLN A 122 0.65 -0.96 -7.53
N ILE A 123 0.26 -0.09 -6.59
CA ILE A 123 -0.85 -0.36 -5.66
C ILE A 123 -2.14 -0.54 -6.46
N LEU A 124 -2.42 0.34 -7.43
CA LEU A 124 -3.58 0.22 -8.31
C LEU A 124 -3.59 -1.10 -9.09
N VAL A 125 -2.46 -1.49 -9.70
CA VAL A 125 -2.33 -2.80 -10.37
C VAL A 125 -2.65 -3.94 -9.42
N THR A 126 -2.16 -3.86 -8.17
CA THR A 126 -2.38 -4.89 -7.16
C THR A 126 -3.87 -4.97 -6.79
N CYS A 127 -4.53 -3.83 -6.59
CA CYS A 127 -5.96 -3.75 -6.31
C CYS A 127 -6.79 -4.33 -7.46
N LEU A 128 -6.45 -4.00 -8.71
CA LEU A 128 -7.15 -4.53 -9.89
C LEU A 128 -6.96 -6.03 -10.07
N ARG A 129 -5.75 -6.56 -9.81
CA ARG A 129 -5.51 -8.01 -9.81
C ARG A 129 -6.34 -8.72 -8.74
N GLN A 130 -6.40 -8.16 -7.54
CA GLN A 130 -7.20 -8.71 -6.45
C GLN A 130 -8.69 -8.66 -6.78
N ALA A 131 -9.17 -7.57 -7.35
CA ALA A 131 -10.55 -7.45 -7.82
C ALA A 131 -10.90 -8.52 -8.86
N LYS A 132 -10.04 -8.76 -9.86
CA LYS A 132 -10.20 -9.87 -10.84
C LYS A 132 -10.22 -11.26 -10.19
N ALA A 133 -9.60 -11.43 -9.03
CA ALA A 133 -9.56 -12.68 -8.27
C ALA A 133 -10.68 -12.80 -7.21
N ASN A 134 -11.57 -11.81 -7.11
CA ASN A 134 -12.73 -11.88 -6.21
C ASN A 134 -13.62 -13.06 -6.60
N GLU A 135 -14.04 -13.86 -5.62
CA GLU A 135 -14.70 -15.16 -5.82
C GLU A 135 -15.90 -15.10 -6.78
N GLN A 136 -16.79 -14.12 -6.59
CA GLN A 136 -18.00 -13.99 -7.41
C GLN A 136 -17.69 -13.30 -8.75
N PHE A 137 -16.81 -12.29 -8.73
CA PHE A 137 -16.47 -11.52 -9.92
C PHE A 137 -15.66 -12.33 -10.95
N ALA A 138 -14.81 -13.25 -10.48
CA ALA A 138 -13.99 -14.11 -11.31
C ALA A 138 -14.82 -15.07 -12.19
N LEU A 139 -16.10 -15.30 -11.86
CA LEU A 139 -17.02 -16.12 -12.63
C LEU A 139 -17.55 -15.43 -13.90
N LEU A 140 -17.40 -14.10 -14.00
CA LEU A 140 -17.83 -13.34 -15.16
C LEU A 140 -16.81 -13.44 -16.30
N ASP A 141 -17.27 -13.29 -17.54
CA ASP A 141 -16.35 -13.22 -18.68
C ASP A 141 -15.44 -11.98 -18.61
N ARG A 142 -14.25 -12.12 -19.20
CA ARG A 142 -13.23 -11.04 -19.26
C ARG A 142 -13.79 -9.73 -19.82
N CYS A 143 -14.64 -9.79 -20.84
CA CYS A 143 -15.24 -8.59 -21.43
C CYS A 143 -16.11 -7.82 -20.41
N GLN A 144 -16.92 -8.53 -19.63
CA GLN A 144 -17.76 -7.94 -18.58
C GLN A 144 -16.90 -7.44 -17.41
N GLN A 145 -15.88 -8.20 -17.00
CA GLN A 145 -14.96 -7.80 -15.94
C GLN A 145 -14.24 -6.49 -16.30
N ASP A 146 -13.68 -6.41 -17.50
CA ASP A 146 -12.94 -5.23 -17.95
C ASP A 146 -13.86 -4.01 -18.09
N ALA A 147 -15.10 -4.19 -18.57
CA ALA A 147 -16.10 -3.12 -18.63
C ALA A 147 -16.43 -2.55 -17.24
N ILE A 148 -16.61 -3.41 -16.23
CA ILE A 148 -16.84 -2.99 -14.84
C ILE A 148 -15.62 -2.25 -14.29
N LEU A 149 -14.43 -2.85 -14.40
CA LEU A 149 -13.21 -2.27 -13.82
C LEU A 149 -12.85 -0.92 -14.44
N GLN A 150 -13.15 -0.68 -15.72
CA GLN A 150 -12.97 0.64 -16.34
C GLN A 150 -13.82 1.73 -15.68
N VAL A 151 -14.95 1.38 -15.07
CA VAL A 151 -15.83 2.32 -14.37
C VAL A 151 -15.45 2.45 -12.90
N VAL A 152 -15.18 1.33 -12.23
CA VAL A 152 -15.12 1.28 -10.76
C VAL A 152 -13.70 1.28 -10.17
N TRP A 153 -12.65 1.28 -11.00
CA TRP A 153 -11.26 1.16 -10.54
C TRP A 153 -10.89 2.14 -9.42
N SER A 154 -11.41 3.38 -9.48
CA SER A 154 -11.09 4.42 -8.49
C SER A 154 -11.72 4.14 -7.14
N GLU A 155 -12.94 3.59 -7.13
CA GLU A 155 -13.62 3.18 -5.92
C GLU A 155 -12.90 2.01 -5.24
N ILE A 156 -12.51 1.00 -6.04
CA ILE A 156 -11.71 -0.15 -5.58
C ILE A 156 -10.37 0.32 -5.03
N PHE A 157 -9.70 1.21 -5.76
CA PHE A 157 -8.43 1.78 -5.33
C PHE A 157 -8.58 2.49 -3.99
N VAL A 158 -9.55 3.39 -3.81
CA VAL A 158 -9.70 4.09 -2.52
C VAL A 158 -10.08 3.15 -1.39
N LEU A 159 -10.99 2.21 -1.62
CA LEU A 159 -11.38 1.23 -0.60
C LEU A 159 -10.18 0.44 -0.09
N ARG A 160 -9.34 -0.07 -1.00
CA ARG A 160 -8.17 -0.89 -0.65
C ARG A 160 -6.97 -0.05 -0.18
N ALA A 161 -6.71 1.09 -0.82
CA ALA A 161 -5.60 1.98 -0.50
C ALA A 161 -5.78 2.64 0.87
N SER A 162 -7.02 2.93 1.28
CA SER A 162 -7.31 3.44 2.63
C SER A 162 -7.02 2.45 3.75
N HIS A 163 -7.01 1.14 3.46
CA HIS A 163 -6.66 0.10 4.44
C HIS A 163 -5.34 -0.59 4.06
N TRP A 164 -4.50 0.12 3.30
CA TRP A 164 -3.18 -0.39 2.93
C TRP A 164 -2.26 -0.46 4.15
N SER A 165 -1.40 -1.48 4.20
CA SER A 165 -0.53 -1.73 5.34
C SER A 165 0.61 -0.71 5.51
N LEU A 166 0.86 0.11 4.49
CA LEU A 166 1.82 1.21 4.51
C LEU A 166 1.05 2.53 4.43
N ASP A 167 1.47 3.52 5.22
CA ASP A 167 0.94 4.87 5.09
C ASP A 167 1.34 5.48 3.75
N ILE A 168 0.34 5.68 2.89
CA ILE A 168 0.47 6.28 1.56
C ILE A 168 0.20 7.79 1.56
N SER A 169 -0.11 8.39 2.70
CA SER A 169 -0.50 9.81 2.81
C SER A 169 0.60 10.73 2.28
N ALA A 170 1.86 10.50 2.67
CA ALA A 170 3.01 11.26 2.19
C ALA A 170 3.24 11.13 0.67
N MET A 171 2.81 10.02 0.07
CA MET A 171 2.94 9.78 -1.36
C MET A 171 1.91 10.58 -2.15
N ILE A 172 0.67 10.60 -1.65
CA ILE A 172 -0.44 11.38 -2.21
C ILE A 172 -0.14 12.87 -2.08
N ASP A 173 0.40 13.30 -0.93
CA ASP A 173 0.84 14.67 -0.68
C ASP A 173 1.92 15.10 -1.68
N GLY A 174 2.89 14.22 -1.96
CA GLY A 174 3.93 14.48 -2.95
C GLY A 174 3.41 14.61 -4.39
N CYS A 175 2.25 14.02 -4.69
CA CYS A 175 1.55 14.15 -5.98
C CYS A 175 0.62 15.37 -6.05
N GLY A 176 0.35 16.05 -4.93
CA GLY A 176 -0.50 17.25 -4.88
C GLY A 176 -2.00 16.99 -5.03
N ASP A 177 -2.47 15.79 -4.70
CA ASP A 177 -3.89 15.39 -4.87
C ASP A 177 -4.66 15.37 -3.56
N GLU A 178 -5.01 16.57 -3.07
CA GLU A 178 -5.75 16.76 -1.82
C GLU A 178 -7.16 16.17 -1.84
N GLN A 179 -7.76 15.97 -3.02
CA GLN A 179 -9.06 15.32 -3.12
C GLN A 179 -8.92 13.82 -2.87
N LEU A 180 -7.98 13.17 -3.53
CA LEU A 180 -7.72 11.74 -3.31
C LEU A 180 -7.32 11.45 -1.86
N LYS A 181 -6.49 12.31 -1.27
CA LYS A 181 -6.11 12.23 0.16
C LYS A 181 -7.34 12.22 1.06
N ARG A 182 -8.24 13.20 0.89
CA ARG A 182 -9.48 13.28 1.68
C ARG A 182 -10.34 12.05 1.50
N LEU A 183 -10.50 11.54 0.28
CA LEU A 183 -11.30 10.34 0.01
C LEU A 183 -10.72 9.10 0.68
N ILE A 184 -9.40 8.94 0.67
CA ILE A 184 -8.71 7.84 1.36
C ILE A 184 -8.85 7.97 2.88
N CYS A 185 -8.76 9.18 3.44
CA CYS A 185 -9.01 9.41 4.86
C CYS A 185 -10.46 9.13 5.25
N GLU A 186 -11.45 9.61 4.49
CA GLU A 186 -12.89 9.33 4.70
C GLU A 186 -13.16 7.82 4.64
N ALA A 187 -12.59 7.12 3.66
CA ALA A 187 -12.72 5.66 3.53
C ALA A 187 -12.06 4.93 4.71
N HIS A 188 -10.90 5.38 5.20
CA HIS A 188 -10.22 4.80 6.36
C HIS A 188 -11.05 4.93 7.64
N GLN A 189 -11.88 5.97 7.76
CA GLN A 189 -12.77 6.15 8.92
C GLN A 189 -13.88 5.10 9.00
N LEU A 190 -14.14 4.34 7.93
CA LEU A 190 -15.00 3.15 8.01
C LEU A 190 -14.42 2.13 8.98
N ARG A 191 -13.09 2.09 9.16
CA ARG A 191 -12.39 1.11 10.00
C ARG A 191 -12.83 -0.30 9.66
N ALA A 192 -12.96 -0.59 8.37
CA ALA A 192 -13.47 -1.88 7.90
C ALA A 192 -12.41 -2.95 8.11
N ASP A 193 -12.80 -4.08 8.70
CA ASP A 193 -11.90 -5.23 8.78
C ASP A 193 -11.74 -5.91 7.41
N VAL A 194 -10.88 -6.93 7.33
CA VAL A 194 -10.57 -7.61 6.06
C VAL A 194 -11.81 -8.25 5.42
N LEU A 195 -12.72 -8.80 6.22
CA LEU A 195 -13.93 -9.44 5.71
C LEU A 195 -14.94 -8.39 5.25
N GLU A 196 -15.14 -7.33 6.04
CA GLU A 196 -15.97 -6.19 5.67
C GLU A 196 -15.48 -5.57 4.35
N LEU A 197 -14.16 -5.36 4.19
CA LEU A 197 -13.57 -4.86 2.94
C LEU A 197 -13.84 -5.78 1.74
N ASN A 198 -13.78 -7.10 1.92
CA ASN A 198 -14.08 -8.05 0.85
C ASN A 198 -15.56 -8.01 0.45
N PHE A 199 -16.48 -7.88 1.42
CA PHE A 199 -17.90 -7.72 1.12
C PHE A 199 -18.17 -6.39 0.41
N LEU A 200 -17.59 -5.29 0.89
CA LEU A 200 -17.71 -3.98 0.27
C LEU A 200 -17.14 -3.97 -1.16
N GLU A 201 -16.01 -4.63 -1.39
CA GLU A 201 -15.44 -4.80 -2.73
C GLU A 201 -16.41 -5.56 -3.66
N SER A 202 -16.97 -6.67 -3.21
CA SER A 202 -17.98 -7.41 -3.97
C SER A 202 -19.19 -6.55 -4.32
N LEU A 203 -19.62 -5.66 -3.41
CA LEU A 203 -20.71 -4.72 -3.66
C LEU A 203 -20.35 -3.64 -4.68
N ILE A 204 -19.09 -3.19 -4.75
CA ILE A 204 -18.61 -2.26 -5.79
C ILE A 204 -18.60 -2.95 -7.15
N LEU A 205 -18.05 -4.17 -7.20
CA LEU A 205 -17.84 -4.94 -8.44
C LEU A 205 -19.15 -5.48 -9.02
N CYS A 206 -20.09 -5.92 -8.18
CA CYS A 206 -21.30 -6.62 -8.61
C CYS A 206 -22.53 -5.72 -8.78
N ARG A 207 -22.33 -4.45 -9.14
CA ARG A 207 -23.44 -3.52 -9.41
C ARG A 207 -24.14 -3.87 -10.72
N LYS A 208 -25.42 -4.20 -10.66
CA LYS A 208 -26.22 -4.63 -11.83
C LYS A 208 -26.29 -3.58 -12.94
N GLU A 209 -26.21 -2.29 -12.59
CA GLU A 209 -26.19 -1.18 -13.55
C GLU A 209 -24.92 -1.11 -14.42
N LEU A 210 -23.89 -1.90 -14.08
CA LEU A 210 -22.65 -2.01 -14.85
C LEU A 210 -22.66 -3.18 -15.85
N ALA A 211 -23.76 -3.94 -15.91
CA ALA A 211 -23.88 -5.07 -16.82
C ALA A 211 -23.98 -4.61 -18.29
N ILE A 212 -23.29 -5.32 -19.18
CA ILE A 212 -23.38 -5.10 -20.63
C ILE A 212 -24.62 -5.74 -21.25
N SER A 213 -25.30 -6.64 -20.52
CA SER A 213 -26.52 -7.31 -20.96
C SER A 213 -27.50 -7.53 -19.80
N ALA A 214 -28.76 -7.81 -20.13
CA ALA A 214 -29.79 -8.12 -19.12
C ALA A 214 -29.46 -9.40 -18.33
N GLU A 215 -28.86 -10.41 -18.98
CA GLU A 215 -28.41 -11.64 -18.34
C GLU A 215 -27.34 -11.36 -17.28
N TYR A 216 -26.31 -10.57 -17.65
CA TYR A 216 -25.29 -10.14 -16.70
C TYR A 216 -25.89 -9.31 -15.55
N ALA A 217 -26.90 -8.48 -15.80
CA ALA A 217 -27.55 -7.70 -14.74
C ALA A 217 -28.20 -8.61 -13.68
N VAL A 218 -28.78 -9.74 -14.09
CA VAL A 218 -29.34 -10.76 -13.18
C VAL A 218 -28.23 -11.43 -12.37
N ILE A 219 -27.15 -11.85 -13.03
CA ILE A 219 -25.99 -12.50 -12.38
C ILE A 219 -25.34 -11.56 -11.35
N LEU A 220 -25.03 -10.32 -11.75
CA LEU A 220 -24.45 -9.30 -10.86
C LEU A 220 -25.37 -9.02 -9.67
N GLY A 221 -26.68 -8.88 -9.91
CA GLY A 221 -27.65 -8.69 -8.83
C GLY A 221 -27.70 -9.86 -7.84
N SER A 222 -27.57 -11.09 -8.32
CA SER A 222 -27.46 -12.27 -7.46
C SER A 222 -26.20 -12.23 -6.58
N HIS A 223 -25.04 -11.93 -7.18
CA HIS A 223 -23.78 -11.80 -6.45
C HIS A 223 -23.80 -10.66 -5.44
N SER A 224 -24.38 -9.49 -5.78
CA SER A 224 -24.53 -8.38 -4.83
C SER A 224 -25.43 -8.74 -3.65
N ASN A 225 -26.53 -9.48 -3.91
CA ASN A 225 -27.42 -9.94 -2.85
C ASN A 225 -26.72 -10.94 -1.92
N ALA A 226 -25.94 -11.87 -2.47
CA ALA A 226 -25.14 -12.80 -1.68
C ALA A 226 -24.11 -12.08 -0.79
N ALA A 227 -23.46 -11.03 -1.31
CA ALA A 227 -22.55 -10.20 -0.53
C ALA A 227 -23.27 -9.43 0.59
N LEU A 228 -24.45 -8.85 0.32
CA LEU A 228 -25.28 -8.18 1.34
C LEU A 228 -25.69 -9.14 2.46
N ILE A 229 -26.15 -10.35 2.10
CA ILE A 229 -26.54 -11.37 3.09
C ILE A 229 -25.34 -11.78 3.94
N SER A 230 -24.18 -11.99 3.32
CA SER A 230 -22.95 -12.37 4.02
C SER A 230 -22.48 -11.28 4.99
N LEU A 231 -22.52 -10.02 4.54
CA LEU A 231 -22.19 -8.87 5.39
C LEU A 231 -23.17 -8.71 6.55
N ALA A 232 -24.47 -8.88 6.31
CA ALA A 232 -25.50 -8.82 7.35
C ALA A 232 -25.27 -9.92 8.39
N ARG A 233 -25.03 -11.17 7.96
CA ARG A 233 -24.72 -12.27 8.87
C ARG A 233 -23.46 -12.01 9.70
N TYR A 234 -22.40 -11.54 9.07
CA TYR A 234 -21.14 -11.25 9.74
C TYR A 234 -21.29 -10.17 10.81
N THR A 235 -21.91 -9.03 10.46
CA THR A 235 -22.11 -7.90 11.39
C THR A 235 -23.07 -8.23 12.53
N LEU A 236 -24.12 -9.04 12.26
CA LEU A 236 -25.04 -9.54 13.29
C LEU A 236 -24.37 -10.50 14.27
N GLN A 237 -23.49 -11.40 13.79
CA GLN A 237 -22.74 -12.30 14.66
C GLN A 237 -21.82 -11.55 15.64
N GLN A 238 -21.30 -10.39 15.23
CA GLN A 238 -20.51 -9.51 16.08
C GLN A 238 -21.37 -8.67 17.04
N SER A 239 -22.69 -8.89 17.11
CA SER A 239 -23.66 -8.12 17.90
C SER A 239 -23.65 -6.61 17.62
N ASN A 240 -23.19 -6.20 16.42
CA ASN A 240 -23.10 -4.80 16.02
C ASN A 240 -24.13 -4.45 14.96
N TYR A 241 -25.37 -4.30 15.40
CA TYR A 241 -26.55 -4.12 14.54
C TYR A 241 -26.51 -2.85 13.67
N LEU A 242 -25.81 -1.81 14.12
CA LEU A 242 -25.65 -0.57 13.36
C LEU A 242 -24.53 -0.63 12.33
N ARG A 243 -23.57 -1.56 12.49
CA ARG A 243 -22.40 -1.67 11.62
C ARG A 243 -22.76 -1.93 10.17
N PHE A 244 -23.75 -2.79 9.94
CA PHE A 244 -24.26 -3.06 8.60
C PHE A 244 -24.67 -1.76 7.87
N GLY A 245 -25.49 -0.94 8.53
CA GLY A 245 -25.93 0.34 7.97
C GLY A 245 -24.79 1.33 7.79
N GLN A 246 -23.88 1.44 8.76
CA GLN A 246 -22.71 2.33 8.68
C GLN A 246 -21.82 2.01 7.48
N LEU A 247 -21.54 0.72 7.24
CA LEU A 247 -20.74 0.26 6.12
C LEU A 247 -21.41 0.56 4.77
N LEU A 248 -22.71 0.31 4.63
CA LEU A 248 -23.44 0.59 3.40
C LEU A 248 -23.55 2.09 3.10
N LEU A 249 -23.80 2.92 4.12
CA LEU A 249 -23.86 4.37 3.97
C LEU A 249 -22.48 4.95 3.63
N GLY A 250 -21.43 4.46 4.28
CA GLY A 250 -20.06 4.86 3.99
C GLY A 250 -19.61 4.44 2.59
N LEU A 251 -19.95 3.22 2.16
CA LEU A 251 -19.72 2.76 0.79
C LEU A 251 -20.45 3.66 -0.22
N ARG A 252 -21.73 3.96 0.03
CA ARG A 252 -22.50 4.85 -0.85
C ARG A 252 -21.87 6.22 -0.97
N GLN A 253 -21.37 6.78 0.13
CA GLN A 253 -20.68 8.07 0.13
C GLN A 253 -19.39 8.00 -0.71
N LEU A 254 -18.64 6.91 -0.64
CA LEU A 254 -17.44 6.68 -1.46
C LEU A 254 -17.79 6.60 -2.96
N CYS A 255 -18.82 5.83 -3.33
CA CYS A 255 -19.25 5.63 -4.72
C CYS A 255 -19.87 6.88 -5.38
N LEU A 256 -20.33 7.87 -4.59
CA LEU A 256 -20.89 9.12 -5.12
C LEU A 256 -19.85 10.15 -5.56
N ARG A 257 -18.61 10.01 -5.10
CA ARG A 257 -17.58 11.01 -5.30
C ARG A 257 -16.98 10.83 -6.68
N ARG A 258 -16.98 11.91 -7.47
CA ARG A 258 -16.23 11.92 -8.73
C ARG A 258 -14.75 12.09 -8.45
N PHE A 259 -13.96 11.17 -8.99
CA PHE A 259 -12.51 11.21 -8.94
C PHE A 259 -11.97 12.08 -10.09
N ASP A 260 -12.32 13.35 -10.12
CA ASP A 260 -11.93 14.27 -11.20
C ASP A 260 -10.67 15.05 -10.78
N CYS A 261 -9.54 14.34 -10.65
CA CYS A 261 -8.24 14.90 -10.31
C CYS A 261 -7.18 14.54 -11.37
N ALA A 262 -6.07 15.27 -11.44
CA ALA A 262 -5.01 15.04 -12.42
C ALA A 262 -4.44 13.61 -12.35
N LEU A 263 -4.30 13.06 -11.14
CA LEU A 263 -3.87 11.68 -10.93
C LEU A 263 -4.88 10.68 -11.49
N SER A 264 -6.18 10.97 -11.38
CA SER A 264 -7.24 10.13 -11.91
C SER A 264 -7.30 10.14 -13.45
N CYS A 265 -7.04 11.28 -14.08
CA CYS A 265 -6.90 11.35 -15.53
C CYS A 265 -5.74 10.47 -16.03
N MET A 266 -4.59 10.51 -15.35
CA MET A 266 -3.45 9.66 -15.69
C MET A 266 -3.70 8.18 -15.37
N PHE A 267 -4.34 7.87 -14.23
CA PHE A 267 -4.70 6.49 -13.93
C PHE A 267 -5.73 5.94 -14.89
N ARG A 268 -6.67 6.74 -15.42
CA ARG A 268 -7.65 6.26 -16.40
C ARG A 268 -7.00 5.73 -17.68
N SER A 269 -5.95 6.38 -18.20
CA SER A 269 -5.22 5.85 -19.37
C SER A 269 -4.46 4.59 -18.99
N VAL A 270 -3.76 4.61 -17.86
CA VAL A 270 -2.96 3.49 -17.34
C VAL A 270 -3.83 2.26 -17.03
N VAL A 271 -5.04 2.43 -16.47
CA VAL A 271 -5.98 1.34 -16.15
C VAL A 271 -6.37 0.58 -17.40
N ARG A 272 -6.64 1.27 -18.51
CA ARG A 272 -6.99 0.62 -19.77
C ARG A 272 -5.85 -0.30 -20.25
N ASP A 273 -4.61 0.15 -20.11
CA ASP A 273 -3.45 -0.63 -20.50
C ASP A 273 -3.16 -1.76 -19.51
N ILE A 274 -3.30 -1.51 -18.21
CA ILE A 274 -3.20 -2.54 -17.17
C ILE A 274 -4.19 -3.66 -17.45
N LEU A 275 -5.47 -3.35 -17.67
CA LEU A 275 -6.52 -4.36 -17.84
C LEU A 275 -6.26 -5.27 -19.04
N LYS A 276 -5.66 -4.78 -20.12
CA LYS A 276 -5.22 -5.61 -21.26
C LYS A 276 -4.10 -6.60 -20.91
N THR A 277 -3.31 -6.29 -19.89
CA THR A 277 -2.15 -7.11 -19.46
C THR A 277 -2.46 -8.05 -18.28
N LEU A 278 -3.65 -7.94 -17.67
CA LEU A 278 -4.12 -8.76 -16.53
C LEU A 278 -5.14 -9.81 -16.94
#